data_AF-A0A075FRS5-F1
#
_entry.id   AF-A0A075FRS5-F1
#
_cell.length_a   1.000
_cell.length_b   1.000
_cell.length_c   1.000
_cell.angle_alpha   90.00
_cell.angle_beta   90.00
_cell.angle_gamma   90.00
#
_symmetry.space_group_name_H-M   'P 1'
#
loop_
_entity.id
_entity.type
_entity.pdbx_description
1 polymer ?
#
loop_
_entity_poly.entity_id
_entity_poly.type
_entity_poly.pdbx_seq_one_letter_code
_entity_poly.pdbx_strand_id
1 'polypeptide(L)'
;MTVDMRSFLQQIKKTNDVFIVKKGVSTKYEIAAVTEKLDESKAVLFENIKGNKFKLVSNLVGSRDRFAQAIGAKKSDINQKIVKAISSPKNQKFLHLQSFLKTVLRIFQFFQL
;
A
#
# COMPACT_ATOMS: atom_id res chain seq x y z
N MET A 1 -6.95 -3.12 14.44
CA MET A 1 -5.68 -2.62 13.88
C MET A 1 -5.37 -3.48 12.67
N THR A 2 -5.22 -2.90 11.48
CA THR A 2 -4.77 -3.67 10.30
C THR A 2 -3.30 -4.01 10.47
N VAL A 3 -2.96 -5.28 10.29
CA VAL A 3 -1.61 -5.80 10.58
C VAL A 3 -0.69 -5.79 9.35
N ASP A 4 -1.24 -5.57 8.16
CA ASP A 4 -0.49 -5.58 6.90
C ASP A 4 -1.15 -4.72 5.81
N MET A 5 -0.40 -4.47 4.73
CA MET A 5 -0.81 -3.64 3.59
C MET A 5 -2.05 -4.16 2.85
N ARG A 6 -2.20 -5.49 2.70
CA ARG A 6 -3.34 -6.09 1.99
C ARG A 6 -4.62 -5.92 2.82
N SER A 7 -4.52 -6.13 4.13
CA SER A 7 -5.60 -5.88 5.07
C SER A 7 -6.06 -4.42 5.05
N PHE A 8 -5.12 -3.47 5.02
CA PHE A 8 -5.45 -2.05 4.90
C PHE A 8 -6.12 -1.71 3.56
N LEU A 9 -5.59 -2.22 2.45
CA LEU A 9 -6.20 -2.04 1.12
C LEU A 9 -7.66 -2.56 1.09
N GLN A 10 -7.94 -3.71 1.72
CA GLN A 10 -9.30 -4.24 1.81
C GLN A 10 -10.22 -3.35 2.66
N GLN A 11 -9.69 -2.72 3.71
CA GLN A 11 -10.46 -1.81 4.54
C GLN A 11 -10.90 -0.58 3.74
N ILE A 12 -9.98 0.09 3.05
CA ILE A 12 -10.30 1.31 2.28
C ILE A 12 -11.10 1.02 1.00
N LYS A 13 -11.06 -0.22 0.49
CA LYS A 13 -11.99 -0.66 -0.56
C LYS A 13 -13.45 -0.63 -0.10
N LYS A 14 -13.73 -0.99 1.15
CA LYS A 14 -15.10 -1.02 1.69
C LYS A 14 -15.73 0.37 1.76
N THR A 15 -14.91 1.42 1.84
CA THR A 15 -15.34 2.82 1.92
C THR A 15 -15.27 3.54 0.56
N ASN A 16 -15.12 2.80 -0.55
CA ASN A 16 -14.97 3.35 -1.91
C ASN A 16 -13.79 4.34 -2.07
N ASP A 17 -12.75 4.17 -1.26
CA ASP A 17 -11.56 5.02 -1.23
C ASP A 17 -10.40 4.42 -2.07
N VAL A 18 -10.75 3.53 -3.00
CA VAL A 18 -9.84 2.90 -3.96
C VAL A 18 -10.41 3.01 -5.37
N PHE A 19 -9.66 3.64 -6.26
CA PHE A 19 -9.92 3.63 -7.70
C PHE A 19 -9.26 2.40 -8.34
N ILE A 20 -10.00 1.65 -9.14
CA ILE A 20 -9.50 0.40 -9.77
C ILE A 20 -9.29 0.62 -11.27
N VAL A 21 -8.05 0.45 -11.72
CA VAL A 21 -7.67 0.51 -13.12
C VAL A 21 -7.54 -0.90 -13.67
N LYS A 22 -8.52 -1.33 -14.47
CA LYS A 22 -8.54 -2.64 -15.12
C LYS A 22 -7.79 -2.68 -16.45
N LYS A 23 -7.68 -1.53 -17.14
CA LYS A 23 -6.95 -1.41 -18.41
C LYS A 23 -5.47 -1.71 -18.19
N GLY A 24 -4.83 -2.36 -19.16
CA GLY A 24 -3.39 -2.58 -19.16
C GLY A 24 -2.62 -1.26 -19.20
N VAL A 25 -1.78 -1.01 -18.20
CA VAL A 25 -0.95 0.21 -18.07
C VAL A 25 0.53 -0.11 -18.15
N SER A 26 1.30 0.78 -18.75
CA SER A 26 2.76 0.72 -18.84
C SER A 26 3.40 1.21 -17.56
N THR A 27 4.51 0.59 -17.17
CA THR A 27 5.38 1.12 -16.11
C THR A 27 6.08 2.41 -16.52
N LYS A 28 6.22 2.65 -17.84
CA LYS A 28 6.78 3.89 -18.39
C LYS A 28 5.70 4.96 -18.41
N TYR A 29 5.76 5.84 -17.40
CA TYR A 29 4.96 7.06 -17.20
C TYR A 29 3.45 6.90 -16.98
N GLU A 30 2.77 5.89 -17.57
CA GLU A 30 1.30 5.76 -17.47
C GLU A 30 0.83 5.60 -16.02
N ILE A 31 1.52 4.81 -15.19
CA ILE A 31 1.17 4.65 -13.77
C ILE A 31 1.24 5.99 -13.04
N ALA A 32 2.35 6.73 -13.19
CA ALA A 32 2.54 8.01 -12.52
C ALA A 32 1.50 9.04 -12.98
N ALA A 33 1.26 9.15 -14.29
CA ALA A 33 0.28 10.07 -14.86
C ALA A 33 -1.15 9.79 -14.39
N VAL A 34 -1.53 8.51 -14.28
CA VAL A 34 -2.84 8.14 -13.72
C VAL A 34 -2.94 8.47 -12.24
N THR A 35 -1.89 8.21 -11.46
CA THR A 35 -1.86 8.53 -10.03
C THR A 35 -1.95 10.04 -9.80
N GLU A 36 -1.20 10.84 -10.56
CA GLU A 36 -1.20 12.31 -10.49
C GLU A 36 -2.58 12.90 -10.81
N LYS A 37 -3.23 12.42 -11.89
CA LYS A 37 -4.55 12.91 -12.32
C LYS A 37 -5.67 12.70 -11.29
N LEU A 38 -5.48 11.79 -10.32
CA LEU A 38 -6.46 11.51 -9.28
C LEU A 38 -6.28 12.40 -8.03
N ASP A 39 -5.32 13.33 -8.05
CA ASP A 39 -5.14 14.45 -7.11
C ASP A 39 -5.35 14.07 -5.63
N GLU A 40 -4.56 13.08 -5.18
CA GLU A 40 -4.57 12.55 -3.80
C GLU A 40 -5.91 11.99 -3.28
N SER A 41 -6.99 12.05 -4.07
CA SER A 41 -8.35 11.76 -3.61
C SER A 41 -8.55 10.30 -3.21
N LYS A 42 -7.95 9.35 -3.95
CA LYS A 42 -8.11 7.90 -3.73
C LYS A 42 -6.80 7.15 -3.90
N ALA A 43 -6.68 6.02 -3.20
CA ALA A 43 -5.67 5.03 -3.54
C ALA A 43 -5.97 4.42 -4.92
N VAL A 44 -4.95 4.02 -5.68
CA VAL A 44 -5.14 3.49 -7.04
C VAL A 44 -4.63 2.06 -7.11
N LEU A 45 -5.50 1.12 -7.48
CA LEU A 45 -5.15 -0.28 -7.73
C LEU A 45 -5.13 -0.57 -9.23
N PHE A 46 -3.95 -0.83 -9.77
CA PHE A 46 -3.73 -1.27 -11.14
C PHE A 46 -3.74 -2.80 -11.18
N GLU A 47 -4.69 -3.37 -11.91
CA GLU A 47 -4.85 -4.84 -11.99
C GLU A 47 -4.04 -5.48 -13.11
N ASN A 48 -3.67 -4.70 -14.13
CA ASN A 48 -2.95 -5.18 -15.29
C ASN A 48 -1.82 -4.22 -15.67
N ILE A 49 -0.57 -4.68 -15.52
CA ILE A 49 0.62 -3.91 -15.88
C ILE A 49 1.29 -4.60 -17.06
N LYS A 50 1.49 -3.85 -18.15
CA LYS A 50 2.12 -4.36 -19.37
C LYS A 50 3.50 -4.94 -19.05
N GLY A 51 3.75 -6.19 -19.47
CA GLY A 51 5.00 -6.90 -19.22
C GLY A 51 5.18 -7.41 -17.78
N ASN A 52 4.16 -7.34 -16.93
CA ASN A 52 4.24 -7.77 -15.54
C ASN A 52 2.99 -8.55 -15.10
N LYS A 53 3.17 -9.59 -14.27
CA LYS A 53 2.08 -10.44 -13.74
C LYS A 53 1.52 -9.95 -12.40
N PHE A 54 2.14 -8.96 -11.78
CA PHE A 54 1.74 -8.43 -10.48
C PHE A 54 0.80 -7.23 -10.61
N LYS A 55 -0.08 -7.08 -9.62
CA LYS A 55 -0.89 -5.88 -9.41
C LYS A 55 -0.08 -4.83 -8.64
N LEU A 56 -0.34 -3.56 -8.90
CA LEU A 56 0.32 -2.43 -8.21
C LEU A 56 -0.71 -1.56 -7.53
N VAL A 57 -0.39 -1.11 -6.31
CA VAL A 57 -1.16 -0.07 -5.63
C VAL A 57 -0.28 1.18 -5.49
N SER A 58 -0.87 2.35 -5.73
CA SER A 58 -0.24 3.65 -5.47
C SER A 58 -1.15 4.50 -4.58
N ASN A 59 -0.60 5.57 -4.01
CA ASN A 59 -1.35 6.53 -3.18
C ASN A 59 -2.10 5.89 -1.98
N LEU A 60 -1.58 4.79 -1.43
CA LEU A 60 -2.29 4.00 -0.41
C LEU A 60 -2.57 4.81 0.86
N VAL A 61 -1.64 5.67 1.28
CA VAL A 61 -1.76 6.54 2.46
C VAL A 61 -1.56 8.03 2.12
N GLY A 62 -1.72 8.42 0.86
CA GLY A 62 -1.38 9.79 0.43
C GLY A 62 -2.48 10.83 0.66
N SER A 63 -3.39 10.60 1.62
CA SER A 63 -4.20 11.67 2.20
C SER A 63 -4.03 11.65 3.71
N ARG A 64 -4.18 12.82 4.35
CA ARG A 64 -4.05 12.92 5.81
C ARG A 64 -5.06 12.04 6.55
N ASP A 65 -6.24 11.82 5.96
CA ASP A 65 -7.28 10.95 6.53
C ASP A 65 -6.90 9.47 6.39
N ARG A 66 -6.44 9.03 5.21
CA ARG A 66 -5.94 7.65 5.03
C ARG A 66 -4.72 7.37 5.91
N PHE A 67 -3.82 8.33 6.07
CA PHE A 67 -2.68 8.19 6.95
C PHE A 67 -3.11 8.04 8.41
N ALA A 68 -4.01 8.89 8.90
CA ALA A 68 -4.58 8.78 10.25
C ALA A 68 -5.22 7.40 10.47
N GLN A 69 -6.02 6.94 9.51
CA GLN A 69 -6.65 5.62 9.55
C GLN A 69 -5.61 4.49 9.60
N ALA A 70 -4.56 4.56 8.77
CA ALA A 70 -3.51 3.54 8.70
C ALA A 70 -2.75 3.40 10.03
N ILE A 71 -2.47 4.52 10.70
CA ILE A 71 -1.81 4.50 12.01
C ILE A 71 -2.80 4.34 13.17
N GLY A 72 -4.11 4.27 12.92
CA GLY A 72 -5.16 4.18 13.93
C GLY A 72 -5.24 5.42 14.85
N ALA A 73 -5.08 6.61 14.30
CA ALA A 73 -5.20 7.89 14.98
C ALA A 73 -6.44 8.67 14.51
N LYS A 74 -6.85 9.67 15.28
CA LYS A 74 -7.66 10.77 14.74
C LYS A 74 -6.76 11.70 13.93
N LYS A 75 -7.33 12.41 12.95
CA LYS A 75 -6.59 13.36 12.09
C LYS A 75 -5.86 14.47 12.87
N SER A 76 -6.46 14.90 13.99
CA SER A 76 -5.90 15.88 14.94
C SER A 76 -4.69 15.33 15.71
N ASP A 77 -4.65 14.02 15.94
CA ASP A 77 -3.74 13.41 16.92
C ASP A 77 -2.55 12.72 16.25
N ILE A 78 -2.43 12.82 14.92
CA ILE A 78 -1.36 12.18 14.12
C ILE A 78 0.01 12.52 14.70
N ASN A 79 0.31 13.80 14.89
CA ASN A 79 1.61 14.27 15.35
C ASN A 79 1.92 13.73 16.75
N GLN A 80 0.96 13.83 17.68
CA GLN A 80 1.12 13.34 19.05
C GLN A 80 1.35 11.82 19.07
N LYS A 81 0.64 11.07 18.22
CA LYS A 81 0.80 9.61 18.13
C LYS A 81 2.19 9.21 17.63
N ILE A 82 2.70 9.92 16.61
CA ILE A 82 4.04 9.68 16.07
C ILE A 82 5.11 10.00 17.11
N VAL A 83 5.04 11.17 17.75
CA VAL A 83 5.99 11.58 18.80
C VAL A 83 6.04 10.53 19.92
N LYS A 84 4.87 10.10 20.41
CA LYS A 84 4.79 9.06 21.45
C LYS A 84 5.41 7.73 21.01
N ALA A 85 5.21 7.33 19.76
CA ALA A 85 5.79 6.10 19.23
C ALA A 85 7.32 6.17 19.11
N ILE A 86 7.86 7.34 18.71
CA ILE A 86 9.30 7.60 18.64
C ILE A 86 9.94 7.60 20.03
N SER A 87 9.29 8.23 21.02
CA SER A 87 9.82 8.30 22.39
C SER A 87 9.75 6.99 23.17
N SER A 88 8.95 6.02 22.71
CA SER A 88 8.75 4.74 23.39
C SER A 88 8.63 3.58 22.39
N PRO A 89 9.70 3.25 21.66
CA PRO A 89 9.68 2.17 20.68
C PRO A 89 9.45 0.82 21.36
N LYS A 90 8.70 -0.06 20.70
CA LYS A 90 8.48 -1.44 21.16
C LYS A 90 9.49 -2.37 20.51
N ASN A 91 10.04 -3.29 21.29
CA ASN A 91 10.89 -4.36 20.75
C ASN A 91 10.11 -5.20 19.75
N GLN A 92 10.70 -5.39 18.57
CA GLN A 92 10.10 -6.19 17.52
C GLN A 92 10.20 -7.68 17.88
N LYS A 93 9.06 -8.39 17.78
CA LYS A 93 9.06 -9.85 17.87
C LYS A 93 9.55 -10.39 16.53
N PHE A 94 10.59 -11.21 16.55
CA PHE A 94 11.01 -11.96 15.38
C PHE A 94 9.94 -13.01 15.08
N LEU A 95 9.17 -12.78 14.00
CA LEU A 95 8.23 -13.76 13.47
C LEU A 95 8.90 -14.55 12.35
N HIS A 96 8.60 -15.85 12.30
CA HIS A 96 9.14 -16.78 11.31
C HIS A 96 8.67 -16.40 9.88
N LEU A 97 9.65 -16.15 8.99
CA LEU A 97 9.54 -15.41 7.72
C LEU A 97 8.91 -16.22 6.55
N GLN A 98 8.04 -17.20 6.84
CA GLN A 98 7.54 -18.17 5.86
C GLN A 98 6.76 -17.53 4.69
N SER A 99 5.96 -16.50 4.95
CA SER A 99 5.16 -15.81 3.93
C SER A 99 6.00 -14.91 3.01
N PHE A 100 7.05 -14.28 3.55
CA PHE A 100 7.96 -13.44 2.79
C PHE A 100 8.94 -14.32 1.95
N LEU A 101 9.45 -15.42 2.50
CA LEU A 101 10.28 -16.37 1.75
C LEU A 101 9.58 -16.97 0.54
N LYS A 102 8.28 -17.31 0.65
CA LYS A 102 7.47 -17.76 -0.51
C LYS A 102 7.39 -16.72 -1.62
N THR A 103 7.41 -15.43 -1.27
CA THR A 103 7.41 -14.33 -2.24
C THR A 103 8.78 -14.16 -2.88
N VAL A 104 9.86 -14.23 -2.09
CA VAL A 104 11.24 -14.19 -2.60
C VAL A 104 11.51 -15.33 -3.57
N LEU A 105 11.13 -16.57 -3.25
CA LEU A 105 11.29 -17.72 -4.15
C LEU A 105 10.55 -17.51 -5.49
N ARG A 106 9.33 -16.96 -5.45
CA ARG A 106 8.55 -16.65 -6.66
C ARG A 106 9.20 -15.56 -7.51
N ILE A 107 9.82 -14.56 -6.89
CA ILE A 107 10.55 -13.51 -7.60
C ILE A 107 11.82 -14.09 -8.23
N PHE A 108 12.58 -14.94 -7.52
CA PHE A 108 13.76 -15.60 -8.07
C PHE A 108 13.42 -16.53 -9.25
N GLN A 109 12.35 -17.31 -9.15
CA GLN A 109 11.85 -18.12 -10.27
C GLN A 109 11.40 -17.28 -11.48
N PHE A 110 11.02 -16.01 -11.26
CA PHE A 110 10.61 -15.09 -12.31
C PHE A 110 11.79 -14.50 -13.09
N PHE A 111 12.96 -14.34 -12.48
CA PHE A 111 14.18 -13.84 -13.15
C PHE A 111 15.01 -14.94 -13.83
N GLN A 112 14.62 -16.20 -13.71
CA GLN A 112 15.30 -17.36 -14.30
C GLN A 112 14.62 -17.87 -15.60
N LEU A 113 13.77 -17.05 -16.23
CA LEU A 113 13.10 -17.32 -17.50
C LEU A 113 13.35 -16.18 -18.50
#